data_AF-A0A377Z1H1-F1
#
_entry.id   AF-A0A377Z1H1-F1
#
_cell.length_a   1.000
_cell.length_b   1.000
_cell.length_c   1.000
_cell.angle_alpha   90.00
_cell.angle_beta   90.00
_cell.angle_gamma   90.00
#
_symmetry.space_group_name_H-M   'P 1'
#
loop_
_entity.id
_entity.type
_entity.pdbx_description
1 polymer ?
#
loop_
_entity_poly.entity_id
_entity_poly.type
_entity_poly.pdbx_seq_one_letter_code
_entity_poly.pdbx_strand_id
1 'polypeptide(L)'
;MSSPLILTLLAGSATFIGAIFGVIGQKPSNRLLGFSLGFAAGIMLLISLMEMLPAALAAEGMSPLLGYGMFVVGLLGYFGLDRLLPHAHPQDLMTPAMPRPRNLRRTAILLTLGISLHNFPEGIATYVTASNNLELGMGVALAVALHNIPEGLAVAGPVYAATGSRSKAVL
;
A
#
# COMPACT_ATOMS: atom_id res chain seq x y z
N MET A 1 4.08 -25.47 3.54
CA MET A 1 3.26 -24.24 3.55
C MET A 1 2.44 -24.24 2.26
N SER A 2 1.17 -23.82 2.27
CA SER A 2 0.37 -23.74 1.04
C SER A 2 0.93 -22.62 0.15
N SER A 3 1.02 -22.85 -1.17
CA SER A 3 1.55 -21.89 -2.14
C SER A 3 0.95 -20.48 -2.02
N PRO A 4 -0.36 -20.30 -1.77
CA PRO A 4 -0.97 -18.97 -1.57
C PRO A 4 -0.37 -18.18 -0.39
N LEU A 5 -0.06 -18.86 0.72
CA LEU A 5 0.52 -18.23 1.89
C LEU A 5 1.95 -17.75 1.59
N ILE A 6 2.73 -18.55 0.86
CA ILE A 6 4.10 -18.18 0.46
C ILE A 6 4.05 -16.93 -0.44
N LEU A 7 3.18 -16.91 -1.45
CA LEU A 7 3.03 -15.76 -2.34
C LEU A 7 2.64 -14.49 -1.59
N THR A 8 1.69 -14.60 -0.65
CA THR A 8 1.24 -13.47 0.18
C THR A 8 2.37 -12.93 1.06
N LEU A 9 3.15 -13.82 1.70
CA LEU A 9 4.29 -13.43 2.53
C LEU A 9 5.41 -12.79 1.70
N LEU A 10 5.69 -13.33 0.51
CA LEU A 10 6.68 -12.76 -0.41
C LEU A 10 6.26 -11.36 -0.88
N ALA A 11 4.99 -11.18 -1.25
CA ALA A 11 4.45 -9.89 -1.64
C ALA A 11 4.53 -8.86 -0.49
N GLY A 12 4.14 -9.24 0.72
CA GLY A 12 4.24 -8.39 1.91
C GLY A 12 5.69 -8.08 2.32
N SER A 13 6.62 -9.00 2.10
CA SER A 13 8.05 -8.78 2.41
C SER A 13 8.68 -7.66 1.57
N ALA A 14 8.09 -7.34 0.41
CA ALA A 14 8.60 -6.31 -0.46
C ALA A 14 8.51 -4.89 0.17
N THR A 15 7.56 -4.67 1.10
CA THR A 15 7.50 -3.43 1.91
C THR A 15 8.73 -3.28 2.80
N PHE A 16 9.19 -4.38 3.42
CA PHE A 16 10.44 -4.36 4.19
C PHE A 16 11.65 -4.04 3.32
N ILE A 17 11.71 -4.61 2.10
CA ILE A 17 12.79 -4.32 1.14
C ILE A 17 12.80 -2.83 0.78
N GLY A 18 11.64 -2.27 0.46
CA GLY A 18 11.47 -0.83 0.21
C GLY A 18 11.92 0.04 1.38
N ALA A 19 11.54 -0.33 2.60
CA ALA A 19 11.92 0.37 3.82
C ALA A 19 13.44 0.39 4.02
N ILE A 20 14.10 -0.77 3.81
CA ILE A 20 15.57 -0.88 3.86
C ILE A 20 16.22 0.09 2.87
N PHE A 21 15.76 0.12 1.60
CA PHE A 21 16.29 1.06 0.62
C PHE A 21 16.12 2.52 1.07
N GLY A 22 15.00 2.84 1.72
CA GLY A 22 14.74 4.16 2.29
C GLY A 22 15.71 4.59 3.37
N VAL A 23 16.02 3.73 4.34
CA VAL A 23 16.95 4.09 5.43
C VAL A 23 18.42 4.10 5.03
N ILE A 24 18.82 3.33 4.01
CA ILE A 24 20.20 3.37 3.49
C ILE A 24 20.42 4.52 2.49
N GLY A 25 19.38 5.29 2.17
CA GLY A 25 19.44 6.45 1.29
C GLY A 25 19.57 6.10 -0.19
N GLN A 26 19.33 4.85 -0.57
CA GLN A 26 19.28 4.44 -1.97
C GLN A 26 17.93 4.86 -2.55
N LYS A 27 17.97 5.77 -3.52
CA LYS A 27 16.77 6.27 -4.21
C LYS A 27 16.61 5.53 -5.53
N PRO A 28 15.52 4.76 -5.74
CA PRO A 28 15.22 4.21 -7.05
C PRO A 28 15.07 5.35 -8.06
N SER A 29 15.37 5.09 -9.34
CA SER A 29 15.22 6.13 -10.38
C SER A 29 13.76 6.57 -10.49
N ASN A 30 13.52 7.84 -10.82
CA ASN A 30 12.16 8.38 -11.02
C ASN A 30 11.37 7.61 -12.09
N ARG A 31 12.05 7.02 -13.09
CA ARG A 31 11.42 6.15 -14.09
C ARG A 31 10.89 4.87 -13.47
N LEU A 32 11.69 4.21 -12.62
CA LEU A 32 11.27 3.01 -11.92
C LEU A 32 10.13 3.31 -10.95
N LEU A 33 10.21 4.40 -10.17
CA LEU A 33 9.14 4.82 -9.28
C LEU A 33 7.84 5.13 -10.05
N GLY A 34 7.92 5.90 -11.14
CA GLY A 34 6.76 6.22 -11.97
C GLY A 34 6.13 4.98 -12.58
N PHE A 35 6.95 4.05 -13.08
CA PHE A 35 6.47 2.76 -13.60
C PHE A 35 5.81 1.92 -12.50
N SER A 36 6.47 1.73 -11.35
CA SER A 36 5.93 0.94 -10.23
C SER A 36 4.63 1.52 -9.69
N LEU A 37 4.54 2.84 -9.53
CA LEU A 37 3.32 3.51 -9.06
C LEU A 37 2.18 3.42 -10.09
N GLY A 38 2.47 3.61 -11.38
CA GLY A 38 1.47 3.48 -12.44
C GLY A 38 0.97 2.04 -12.61
N PHE A 39 1.88 1.07 -12.58
CA PHE A 39 1.56 -0.35 -12.62
C PHE A 39 0.72 -0.77 -11.41
N ALA A 40 1.11 -0.33 -10.22
CA ALA A 40 0.36 -0.60 -9.01
C ALA A 40 -1.03 0.05 -9.01
N ALA A 41 -1.15 1.31 -9.44
CA ALA A 41 -2.45 1.96 -9.57
C ALA A 41 -3.38 1.17 -10.52
N GLY A 42 -2.84 0.66 -11.63
CA GLY A 42 -3.59 -0.20 -12.55
C GLY A 42 -4.05 -1.51 -11.89
N ILE A 43 -3.18 -2.18 -11.15
CA ILE A 43 -3.52 -3.43 -10.46
C ILE A 43 -4.52 -3.21 -9.34
N MET A 44 -4.39 -2.13 -8.57
CA MET A 44 -5.34 -1.78 -7.51
C MET A 44 -6.72 -1.43 -8.07
N LEU A 45 -6.79 -0.77 -9.23
CA LEU A 45 -8.05 -0.58 -9.95
C LEU A 45 -8.64 -1.92 -10.42
N LEU A 46 -7.81 -2.81 -10.97
CA LEU A 46 -8.24 -4.14 -11.42
C LEU A 46 -8.79 -4.97 -10.25
N ILE A 47 -8.05 -5.10 -9.15
CA ILE A 47 -8.49 -5.83 -7.95
C ILE A 47 -9.78 -5.22 -7.40
N SER A 48 -9.84 -3.88 -7.29
CA SER A 48 -11.01 -3.20 -6.74
C SER A 48 -12.28 -3.40 -7.58
N LEU A 49 -12.17 -3.25 -8.91
CA LEU A 49 -13.32 -3.25 -9.82
C LEU A 49 -13.68 -4.63 -10.37
N MET A 50 -12.72 -5.51 -10.56
CA MET A 50 -12.91 -6.81 -11.21
C MET A 50 -12.93 -7.97 -10.21
N GLU A 51 -12.40 -7.81 -9.00
CA GLU A 51 -12.47 -8.85 -7.97
C GLU A 51 -13.34 -8.43 -6.78
N MET A 52 -12.96 -7.37 -6.07
CA MET A 52 -13.60 -6.99 -4.80
C MET A 52 -15.04 -6.53 -4.97
N LEU A 53 -15.33 -5.65 -5.93
CA LEU A 53 -16.69 -5.17 -6.16
C LEU A 53 -17.63 -6.29 -6.63
N PRO A 54 -17.27 -7.14 -7.62
CA PRO A 54 -18.08 -8.30 -7.98
C PRO A 54 -18.27 -9.29 -6.83
N ALA A 55 -17.21 -9.56 -6.05
CA ALA A 55 -17.30 -10.43 -4.87
C ALA A 55 -18.27 -9.88 -3.81
N ALA A 56 -18.25 -8.57 -3.58
CA ALA A 56 -19.20 -7.92 -2.67
C ALA A 56 -20.64 -8.04 -3.18
N LEU A 57 -20.88 -7.76 -4.47
CA LEU A 57 -22.21 -7.85 -5.08
C LEU A 57 -22.78 -9.28 -5.10
N ALA A 58 -21.91 -10.29 -5.11
CA ALA A 58 -22.29 -11.70 -5.04
C ALA A 58 -22.55 -12.20 -3.61
N ALA A 59 -22.29 -11.38 -2.58
CA ALA A 59 -22.50 -11.78 -1.19
C ALA A 59 -23.99 -11.98 -0.87
N GLU A 60 -24.31 -13.01 -0.08
CA GLU A 60 -25.69 -13.31 0.30
C GLU A 60 -26.35 -12.12 1.02
N GLY A 61 -27.56 -11.76 0.58
CA GLY A 61 -28.30 -10.62 1.12
C GLY A 61 -27.86 -9.25 0.59
N MET A 62 -26.84 -9.16 -0.27
CA MET A 62 -26.40 -7.90 -0.85
C MET A 62 -27.22 -7.53 -2.09
N SER A 63 -28.03 -6.47 -2.00
CA SER A 63 -28.68 -5.91 -3.19
C SER A 63 -27.67 -5.11 -4.03
N PRO A 64 -27.79 -5.09 -5.38
CA PRO A 64 -26.89 -4.31 -6.23
C PRO A 64 -26.87 -2.82 -5.89
N LEU A 65 -28.02 -2.24 -5.58
CA LEU A 65 -28.13 -0.83 -5.19
C LEU A 65 -27.33 -0.54 -3.91
N LEU A 66 -27.42 -1.41 -2.90
CA LEU A 66 -26.69 -1.26 -1.66
C LEU A 66 -25.19 -1.46 -1.87
N GLY A 67 -24.77 -2.47 -2.65
CA GLY A 67 -23.36 -2.72 -2.94
C GLY A 67 -22.69 -1.56 -3.69
N TYR A 68 -23.30 -1.08 -4.79
CA TYR A 68 -22.79 0.10 -5.49
C TYR A 68 -22.87 1.38 -4.64
N GLY A 69 -23.93 1.52 -3.82
CA GLY A 69 -24.05 2.63 -2.88
C GLY A 69 -22.91 2.67 -1.87
N MET A 70 -22.56 1.53 -1.27
CA MET A 70 -21.43 1.41 -0.34
C MET A 70 -20.09 1.69 -1.04
N PHE A 71 -19.91 1.23 -2.28
CA PHE A 71 -18.72 1.54 -3.07
C PHE A 71 -18.55 3.05 -3.29
N VAL A 72 -19.61 3.75 -3.71
CA VAL A 72 -19.57 5.21 -3.92
C VAL A 72 -19.33 5.97 -2.61
N VAL A 73 -19.97 5.55 -1.51
CA VAL A 73 -19.72 6.13 -0.18
C VAL A 73 -18.26 5.95 0.23
N GLY A 74 -17.68 4.76 0.00
CA GLY A 74 -16.26 4.50 0.25
C GLY A 74 -15.34 5.40 -0.58
N LEU A 75 -15.62 5.55 -1.88
CA LEU A 75 -14.85 6.40 -2.79
C LEU A 75 -14.89 7.88 -2.38
N LEU A 76 -16.09 8.41 -2.09
CA LEU A 76 -16.27 9.79 -1.62
C LEU A 76 -15.64 10.00 -0.24
N GLY A 77 -15.75 9.01 0.65
CA GLY A 77 -15.12 9.01 1.96
C GLY A 77 -13.60 9.11 1.86
N TYR A 78 -12.98 8.30 0.99
CA TYR A 78 -11.55 8.38 0.70
C TYR A 78 -11.16 9.76 0.16
N PHE A 79 -11.90 10.28 -0.83
CA PHE A 79 -11.64 11.61 -1.37
C PHE A 79 -11.75 12.74 -0.32
N GLY A 80 -12.72 12.61 0.60
CA GLY A 80 -12.86 13.51 1.74
C GLY A 80 -11.68 13.42 2.71
N LEU A 81 -11.27 12.20 3.07
CA LEU A 81 -10.11 11.97 3.94
C LEU A 81 -8.82 12.51 3.31
N ASP A 82 -8.62 12.28 2.02
CA ASP A 82 -7.48 12.80 1.26
C ASP A 82 -7.41 14.33 1.38
N ARG A 83 -8.52 15.04 1.11
CA ARG A 83 -8.58 16.50 1.24
C ARG A 83 -8.37 17.04 2.66
N LEU A 84 -8.71 16.26 3.70
CA LEU A 84 -8.61 16.68 5.09
C LEU A 84 -7.22 16.42 5.68
N LEU A 85 -6.51 15.40 5.19
CA LEU A 85 -5.20 15.02 5.70
C LEU A 85 -4.11 15.85 5.00
N PRO A 86 -3.30 16.62 5.74
CA PRO A 86 -2.21 17.37 5.12
C PRO A 86 -1.16 16.41 4.55
N HIS A 87 -0.99 16.40 3.22
CA HIS A 87 0.02 15.59 2.55
C HIS A 87 1.39 16.25 2.61
N ALA A 88 2.35 15.56 3.23
CA ALA A 88 3.77 15.77 2.94
C ALA A 88 4.22 14.59 2.10
N HIS A 89 4.80 14.82 0.92
CA HIS A 89 5.34 13.70 0.16
C HIS A 89 6.52 13.10 0.94
N PRO A 90 6.54 11.78 1.16
CA PRO A 90 7.61 11.12 1.93
C PRO A 90 9.02 11.38 1.40
N GLN A 91 9.12 11.62 0.08
CA GLN A 91 10.35 11.95 -0.64
C GLN A 91 10.93 13.30 -0.18
N ASP A 92 10.05 14.25 0.13
CA ASP A 92 10.43 15.59 0.61
C ASP A 92 10.98 15.52 2.04
N LEU A 93 10.48 14.57 2.84
CA LEU A 93 10.94 14.34 4.22
C LEU A 93 12.34 13.73 4.30
N MET A 94 12.80 13.08 3.23
CA MET A 94 14.18 12.60 3.08
C MET A 94 15.15 13.69 2.63
N THR A 95 14.65 14.89 2.30
CA THR A 95 15.46 16.00 1.81
C THR A 95 15.75 16.98 2.95
N PRO A 96 17.01 17.21 3.34
CA PRO A 96 17.35 18.02 4.53
C PRO A 96 16.86 19.48 4.49
N ALA A 97 16.56 20.01 3.30
CA ALA A 97 16.26 21.42 3.06
C ALA A 97 14.76 21.80 3.20
N MET A 98 13.86 20.82 3.37
CA MET A 98 12.42 21.09 3.47
C MET A 98 11.99 21.36 4.92
N PRO A 99 11.03 22.28 5.16
CA PRO A 99 10.49 22.53 6.50
C PRO A 99 9.95 21.22 7.10
N ARG A 100 10.54 20.78 8.21
CA ARG A 100 10.09 19.57 8.90
C ARG A 100 8.69 19.78 9.47
N PRO A 101 7.74 18.85 9.27
CA PRO A 101 6.42 18.99 9.86
C PRO A 101 6.53 19.06 11.39
N ARG A 102 5.76 19.98 11.99
CA ARG A 102 5.83 20.33 13.41
C ARG A 102 5.69 19.13 14.36
N ASN A 103 5.06 18.03 13.89
CA ASN A 103 4.85 16.79 14.64
C ASN A 103 5.23 15.52 13.83
N LEU A 104 6.48 15.41 13.37
CA LEU A 104 7.03 14.24 12.64
C LEU A 104 6.64 12.88 13.23
N ARG A 105 6.66 12.73 14.56
CA ARG A 105 6.27 11.49 15.25
C ARG A 105 4.81 11.13 15.01
N ARG A 106 3.91 12.12 15.01
CA ARG A 106 2.48 11.91 14.73
C ARG A 106 2.27 11.51 13.27
N THR A 107 2.96 12.18 12.34
CA THR A 107 2.93 11.83 10.91
C THR A 107 3.42 10.41 10.67
N ALA A 108 4.55 10.03 11.29
CA ALA A 108 5.08 8.68 11.22
C ALA A 108 4.07 7.62 11.71
N ILE A 109 3.47 7.82 12.89
CA ILE A 109 2.46 6.90 13.43
C ILE A 109 1.24 6.79 12.52
N LEU A 110 0.71 7.91 12.04
CA LEU A 110 -0.47 7.91 11.17
C LEU A 110 -0.20 7.24 9.81
N LEU A 111 0.98 7.46 9.22
CA LEU A 111 1.38 6.81 7.98
C LEU A 111 1.55 5.31 8.17
N THR A 112 2.27 4.87 9.22
CA THR A 112 2.43 3.45 9.52
C THR A 112 1.08 2.76 9.72
N LEU A 113 0.15 3.39 10.45
CA LEU A 113 -1.19 2.85 10.66
C LEU A 113 -2.00 2.81 9.37
N GLY A 114 -1.99 3.89 8.58
CA GLY A 114 -2.72 3.97 7.31
C GLY A 114 -2.26 2.92 6.31
N ILE A 115 -0.95 2.74 6.20
CA ILE A 115 -0.33 1.75 5.30
C ILE A 115 -0.56 0.33 5.79
N SER A 116 -0.50 0.08 7.10
CA SER A 116 -0.88 -1.22 7.66
C SER A 116 -2.33 -1.61 7.32
N LEU A 117 -3.25 -0.62 7.39
CA LEU A 117 -4.65 -0.82 7.01
C LEU A 117 -4.84 -1.01 5.49
N HIS A 118 -3.93 -0.49 4.66
CA HIS A 118 -3.93 -0.68 3.22
C HIS A 118 -3.43 -2.07 2.81
N ASN A 119 -2.35 -2.53 3.43
CA ASN A 119 -1.69 -3.79 3.11
C ASN A 119 -2.50 -5.01 3.57
N PHE A 120 -3.40 -4.83 4.54
CA PHE A 120 -4.24 -5.91 5.03
C PHE A 120 -5.24 -6.41 3.96
N PRO A 121 -6.09 -5.56 3.34
CA PRO A 121 -6.89 -5.95 2.17
C PRO A 121 -6.07 -6.53 1.02
N GLU A 122 -4.90 -5.97 0.71
CA GLU A 122 -4.03 -6.49 -0.37
C GLU A 122 -3.53 -7.91 -0.09
N GLY A 123 -3.14 -8.19 1.16
CA GLY A 123 -2.73 -9.52 1.57
C GLY A 123 -3.87 -10.53 1.47
N ILE A 124 -5.09 -10.15 1.87
CA ILE A 124 -6.29 -10.99 1.71
C ILE A 124 -6.56 -11.26 0.23
N ALA A 125 -6.56 -10.21 -0.61
CA ALA A 125 -6.79 -10.35 -2.04
C ALA A 125 -5.75 -11.31 -2.66
N THR A 126 -4.46 -11.08 -2.41
CA THR A 126 -3.38 -11.94 -2.91
C THR A 126 -3.58 -13.40 -2.51
N TYR A 127 -3.93 -13.66 -1.24
CA TYR A 127 -4.17 -15.01 -0.74
C TYR A 127 -5.39 -15.67 -1.40
N VAL A 128 -6.50 -14.94 -1.47
CA VAL A 128 -7.77 -15.45 -2.05
C VAL A 128 -7.60 -15.74 -3.53
N THR A 129 -7.01 -14.82 -4.31
CA THR A 129 -6.77 -15.03 -5.74
C THR A 129 -5.86 -16.24 -5.97
N ALA A 130 -4.75 -16.35 -5.23
CA ALA A 130 -3.84 -17.49 -5.35
C ALA A 130 -4.45 -18.82 -4.88
N SER A 131 -5.42 -18.78 -3.96
CA SER A 131 -6.12 -19.98 -3.50
C SER A 131 -7.13 -20.50 -4.53
N ASN A 132 -7.71 -19.60 -5.34
CA ASN A 132 -8.64 -19.96 -6.42
C ASN A 132 -7.91 -20.35 -7.71
N ASN A 133 -6.87 -19.61 -8.07
CA ASN A 133 -6.07 -19.85 -9.27
C ASN A 133 -4.62 -19.43 -9.03
N LEU A 134 -3.71 -20.41 -9.01
CA LEU A 134 -2.31 -20.16 -8.69
C LEU A 134 -1.60 -19.29 -9.74
N GLU A 135 -1.93 -19.45 -11.03
CA GLU A 135 -1.32 -18.67 -12.11
C GLU A 135 -1.69 -17.19 -12.02
N LEU A 136 -2.99 -16.90 -11.80
CA LEU A 136 -3.46 -15.54 -11.52
C LEU A 136 -2.86 -15.00 -10.22
N GLY A 137 -2.81 -15.83 -9.18
CA GLY A 137 -2.22 -15.47 -7.89
C GLY A 137 -0.74 -15.11 -7.96
N MET A 138 0.04 -15.78 -8.82
CA MET A 138 1.44 -15.41 -9.06
C MET A 138 1.55 -14.02 -9.71
N GLY A 139 0.67 -13.71 -10.66
CA GLY A 139 0.59 -12.38 -11.28
C GLY A 139 0.23 -11.28 -10.28
N VAL A 140 -0.79 -11.52 -9.44
CA VAL A 140 -1.20 -10.59 -8.38
C VAL A 140 -0.10 -10.41 -7.34
N ALA A 141 0.52 -11.49 -6.87
CA ALA A 141 1.58 -11.43 -5.87
C ALA A 141 2.81 -10.63 -6.37
N LEU A 142 3.20 -10.82 -7.63
CA LEU A 142 4.26 -10.02 -8.25
C LEU A 142 3.89 -8.54 -8.31
N ALA A 143 2.64 -8.24 -8.67
CA ALA A 143 2.18 -6.87 -8.75
C ALA A 143 2.13 -6.16 -7.40
N VAL A 144 1.60 -6.83 -6.38
CA VAL A 144 1.59 -6.33 -5.00
C VAL A 144 3.02 -6.16 -4.50
N ALA A 145 3.93 -7.11 -4.76
CA ALA A 145 5.34 -6.95 -4.41
C ALA A 145 5.97 -5.68 -5.03
N LEU A 146 5.67 -5.39 -6.29
CA LEU A 146 6.16 -4.19 -6.97
C LEU A 146 5.54 -2.88 -6.46
N HIS A 147 4.31 -2.91 -5.95
CA HIS A 147 3.67 -1.77 -5.28
C HIS A 147 4.29 -1.49 -3.90
N ASN A 148 4.55 -2.57 -3.17
CA ASN A 148 5.00 -2.54 -1.78
C ASN A 148 6.42 -1.99 -1.63
N ILE A 149 7.29 -2.10 -2.63
CA ILE A 149 8.65 -1.51 -2.59
C ILE A 149 8.60 0.04 -2.48
N PRO A 150 7.95 0.77 -3.41
CA PRO A 150 7.72 2.21 -3.26
C PRO A 150 7.04 2.60 -1.95
N GLU A 151 6.09 1.80 -1.48
CA GLU A 151 5.37 2.07 -0.24
C GLU A 151 6.28 1.96 0.99
N GLY A 152 7.09 0.90 1.07
CA GLY A 152 8.09 0.73 2.14
C GLY A 152 9.08 1.90 2.19
N LEU A 153 9.54 2.36 1.02
CA LEU A 153 10.38 3.55 0.89
C LEU A 153 9.70 4.80 1.46
N ALA A 154 8.40 4.94 1.19
CA ALA A 154 7.57 6.05 1.66
C ALA A 154 7.31 6.02 3.18
N VAL A 155 7.22 4.84 3.81
CA VAL A 155 6.99 4.72 5.27
C VAL A 155 8.28 5.01 6.04
N ALA A 156 9.40 4.46 5.58
CA ALA A 156 10.65 4.49 6.32
C ALA A 156 11.21 5.92 6.51
N GLY A 157 11.03 6.80 5.52
CA GLY A 157 11.50 8.18 5.57
C GLY A 157 10.99 8.98 6.78
N PRO A 158 9.67 9.18 6.92
CA PRO A 158 9.07 9.87 8.06
C PRO A 158 9.43 9.23 9.42
N VAL A 159 9.44 7.90 9.50
CA VAL A 159 9.75 7.19 10.76
C VAL A 159 11.22 7.38 11.13
N TYR A 160 12.14 7.29 10.16
CA TYR A 160 13.56 7.56 10.38
C TYR A 160 13.80 9.03 10.78
N ALA A 161 13.15 9.97 10.09
CA ALA A 161 13.23 11.40 10.41
C ALA A 161 12.67 11.73 11.80
N ALA A 162 11.65 10.99 12.27
CA ALA A 162 11.05 11.17 13.58
C ALA A 162 11.84 10.51 14.72
N THR A 163 12.53 9.39 14.46
CA THR A 163 13.13 8.55 15.51
C THR A 163 14.66 8.53 15.52
N GLY A 164 15.30 8.88 14.41
CA GLY A 164 16.75 8.74 14.19
C GLY A 164 17.22 7.27 14.13
N SER A 165 16.33 6.28 14.23
CA SER A 165 16.68 4.87 14.31
C SER A 165 16.30 4.14 13.03
N ARG A 166 17.30 3.54 12.37
CA ARG A 166 17.06 2.73 11.16
C ARG A 166 16.21 1.49 11.46
N SER A 167 16.45 0.85 12.60
CA SER A 167 15.69 -0.34 13.01
C SER A 167 14.21 -0.01 13.22
N LYS A 168 13.88 1.10 13.88
CA LYS A 168 12.49 1.53 14.07
C LYS A 168 11.79 1.97 12.79
N ALA A 169 12.55 2.33 11.75
CA ALA A 169 11.99 2.75 10.47
C ALA A 169 11.75 1.57 9.50
N VAL A 170 12.39 0.43 9.77
CA VAL A 170 12.20 -0.82 8.99
C VAL A 170 11.20 -1.77 9.65
N LEU A 171 11.14 -1.78 10.99
CA LEU A 171 10.22 -2.59 11.79
C LEU A 171 8.94 -1.81 12.11
#